data_AF-A0A7C9DA48-F1
#
_entry.id   AF-A0A7C9DA48-F1
#
_cell.length_a   1.000
_cell.length_b   1.000
_cell.length_c   1.000
_cell.angle_alpha   90.00
_cell.angle_beta   90.00
_cell.angle_gamma   90.00
#
_symmetry.space_group_name_H-M   'P 1'
#
loop_
_entity.id
_entity.type
_entity.pdbx_description
1 polymer ?
#
loop_
_entity_poly.entity_id
_entity_poly.type
_entity_poly.pdbx_seq_one_letter_code
_entity_poly.pdbx_strand_id
1 'polypeptide(L)'
;YRARKTIKEIFRNKKRLYKPYNRIVKDRWDNQLRKSIHAAAYWLNPAFQYSQSNFSQKPEVMAGLLDVIDSKLGGISSSRLVEETRIFRDCEKGFGRQLTLTSVKTTHPDEWWRIFGHDCPNLRKLAIKLLSQTASSSGCERNWSVF
;
A
#
# COMPACT_ATOMS: atom_id res chain seq x y z
N TYR A 1 10.73 3.59 -4.41
CA TYR A 1 11.61 3.46 -5.60
C TYR A 1 11.91 4.82 -6.24
N ARG A 2 10.91 5.65 -6.58
CA ARG A 2 11.10 6.98 -7.21
C ARG A 2 12.05 7.91 -6.45
N ALA A 3 11.87 8.11 -5.14
CA ALA A 3 12.72 9.01 -4.34
C ALA A 3 14.24 8.67 -4.42
N ARG A 4 14.61 7.38 -4.32
CA ARG A 4 16.01 6.95 -4.43
C ARG A 4 16.60 7.15 -5.84
N LYS A 5 15.74 7.15 -6.87
CA LYS A 5 16.14 7.42 -8.27
C LYS A 5 16.39 8.91 -8.47
N THR A 6 15.46 9.76 -8.02
CA THR A 6 15.60 11.22 -8.05
C THR A 6 16.84 11.71 -7.30
N ILE A 7 17.12 11.15 -6.11
CA ILE A 7 18.34 11.48 -5.35
C ILE A 7 19.61 11.14 -6.15
N LYS A 8 19.64 10.00 -6.86
CA LYS A 8 20.79 9.66 -7.71
C LYS A 8 20.96 10.65 -8.86
N GLU A 9 19.86 11.06 -9.48
CA GLU A 9 19.83 12.02 -10.59
C GLU A 9 20.33 13.40 -10.16
N ILE A 10 19.86 13.93 -9.02
CA ILE A 10 20.32 15.22 -8.43
C ILE A 10 21.84 15.22 -8.24
N PHE A 11 22.40 14.14 -7.71
CA PHE A 11 23.84 14.02 -7.50
C PHE A 11 24.60 13.51 -8.73
N ARG A 12 24.01 13.56 -9.93
CA ARG A 12 24.60 13.14 -11.20
C ARG A 12 25.24 11.75 -11.14
N ASN A 13 24.57 10.82 -10.46
CA ASN A 13 25.02 9.45 -10.20
C ASN A 13 26.38 9.34 -9.47
N LYS A 14 26.88 10.41 -8.84
CA LYS A 14 28.11 10.37 -8.03
C LYS A 14 27.85 9.63 -6.72
N LYS A 15 28.22 8.34 -6.68
CA LYS A 15 27.97 7.42 -5.56
C LYS A 15 28.39 7.98 -4.20
N ARG A 16 29.53 8.67 -4.10
CA ARG A 16 30.01 9.28 -2.85
C ARG A 16 29.01 10.28 -2.26
N LEU A 17 28.31 11.03 -3.12
CA LEU A 17 27.43 12.12 -2.73
C LEU A 17 26.03 11.63 -2.37
N TYR A 18 25.44 10.71 -3.15
CA TYR A 18 24.07 10.26 -2.87
C TYR A 18 23.97 9.13 -1.83
N LYS A 19 25.05 8.37 -1.58
CA LYS A 19 25.01 7.17 -0.73
C LYS A 19 24.52 7.46 0.70
N PRO A 20 24.96 8.54 1.40
CA PRO A 20 24.45 8.87 2.73
C PRO A 20 22.94 9.12 2.74
N TYR A 21 22.41 9.91 1.79
CA TYR A 21 20.98 10.19 1.68
C TYR A 21 20.16 8.94 1.38
N ASN A 22 20.64 8.09 0.48
CA ASN A 22 19.99 6.80 0.22
C ASN A 22 20.00 5.87 1.45
N ARG A 23 21.01 5.96 2.33
CA ARG A 23 21.03 5.24 3.60
C ARG A 23 19.98 5.79 4.55
N ILE A 24 19.89 7.12 4.75
CA ILE A 24 18.87 7.75 5.59
C ILE A 24 17.45 7.38 5.12
N VAL A 25 17.19 7.44 3.82
CA VAL A 25 15.90 7.03 3.24
C VAL A 25 15.61 5.55 3.50
N LYS A 26 16.63 4.69 3.35
CA LYS A 26 16.50 3.26 3.63
C LYS A 26 16.24 3.01 5.11
N ASP A 27 16.97 3.67 6.01
CA ASP A 27 16.84 3.46 7.46
C ASP A 27 15.49 3.97 7.96
N ARG A 28 15.01 5.13 7.48
CA ARG A 28 13.63 5.58 7.79
C ARG A 28 12.58 4.62 7.23
N TRP A 29 12.80 4.08 6.03
CA TRP A 29 11.92 3.07 5.45
C TRP A 29 11.91 1.78 6.26
N ASP A 30 13.07 1.33 6.73
CA ASP A 30 13.20 0.07 7.44
C ASP A 30 12.75 0.18 8.92
N ASN A 31 12.90 1.35 9.54
CA ASN A 31 12.67 1.55 10.99
C ASN A 31 11.40 2.31 11.35
N GLN A 32 10.93 3.27 10.53
CA GLN A 32 9.80 4.15 10.85
C GLN A 32 8.55 3.82 10.03
N LEU A 33 8.72 3.41 8.78
CA LEU A 33 7.62 3.00 7.91
C LEU A 33 7.34 1.51 8.15
N ARG A 34 6.28 1.21 8.93
CA ARG A 34 5.89 -0.18 9.26
C ARG A 34 5.76 -1.02 7.99
N LYS A 35 6.68 -1.95 7.76
CA LYS A 35 6.75 -2.77 6.54
C LYS A 35 5.43 -3.48 6.24
N SER A 36 4.77 -3.98 7.29
CA SER A 36 3.48 -4.68 7.20
C SER A 36 2.36 -3.77 6.70
N ILE A 37 2.22 -2.54 7.22
CA ILE A 37 1.22 -1.56 6.76
C ILE A 37 1.41 -1.22 5.28
N HIS A 38 2.65 -0.98 4.85
CA HIS A 38 2.95 -0.63 3.47
C HIS A 38 2.73 -1.81 2.52
N ALA A 39 3.10 -3.01 2.95
CA ALA A 39 2.84 -4.25 2.23
C ALA A 39 1.33 -4.51 2.09
N ALA A 40 0.57 -4.37 3.18
CA ALA A 40 -0.88 -4.51 3.19
C ALA A 40 -1.55 -3.47 2.28
N ALA A 41 -1.16 -2.19 2.38
CA ALA A 41 -1.69 -1.13 1.51
C ALA A 41 -1.36 -1.38 0.03
N TYR A 42 -0.16 -1.87 -0.29
CA TYR A 42 0.19 -2.28 -1.64
C TYR A 42 -0.70 -3.43 -2.13
N TRP A 43 -0.89 -4.46 -1.31
CA TRP A 43 -1.71 -5.63 -1.64
C TRP A 43 -3.18 -5.25 -1.85
N LEU A 44 -3.73 -4.36 -1.01
CA LEU A 44 -5.13 -3.92 -1.08
C LEU A 44 -5.40 -2.93 -2.21
N ASN A 45 -4.38 -2.43 -2.91
CA ASN A 45 -4.59 -1.47 -3.98
C ASN A 45 -5.05 -2.20 -5.26
N PRO A 46 -6.28 -1.96 -5.75
CA PRO A 46 -6.84 -2.67 -6.91
C PRO A 46 -6.04 -2.41 -8.19
N ALA A 47 -5.41 -1.23 -8.32
CA ALA A 47 -4.55 -0.91 -9.47
C ALA A 47 -3.34 -1.83 -9.55
N PHE A 48 -2.81 -2.27 -8.40
CA PHE A 48 -1.69 -3.21 -8.34
C PHE A 48 -2.18 -4.65 -8.36
N GLN A 49 -3.19 -4.99 -7.54
CA GLN A 49 -3.74 -6.34 -7.43
C GLN A 49 -4.19 -6.90 -8.80
N TYR A 50 -4.85 -6.07 -9.61
CA TYR A 50 -5.40 -6.48 -10.89
C TYR A 50 -4.54 -6.07 -12.10
N SER A 51 -3.30 -5.63 -11.87
CA SER A 51 -2.35 -5.39 -12.95
C SER A 51 -1.72 -6.71 -13.38
N GLN A 52 -2.23 -7.31 -14.46
CA GLN A 52 -1.81 -8.61 -15.02
C GLN A 52 -0.30 -8.86 -15.16
N SER A 53 0.53 -7.82 -15.31
CA SER A 53 1.98 -7.96 -15.49
C SER A 53 2.85 -7.53 -14.30
N ASN A 54 2.29 -6.89 -13.27
CA ASN A 54 3.10 -6.09 -12.32
C ASN A 54 2.83 -6.39 -10.84
N PHE A 55 1.93 -7.32 -10.52
CA PHE A 55 1.70 -7.66 -9.12
C PHE A 55 2.93 -8.35 -8.50
N SER A 56 3.26 -7.99 -7.27
CA SER A 56 4.45 -8.53 -6.61
C SER A 56 4.11 -9.85 -5.92
N GLN A 57 4.67 -10.95 -6.43
CA GLN A 57 4.55 -12.30 -5.87
C GLN A 57 5.44 -12.54 -4.63
N LYS A 58 5.95 -11.46 -4.03
CA LYS A 58 6.87 -11.54 -2.90
C LYS A 58 6.14 -11.99 -1.64
N PRO A 59 6.61 -13.02 -0.92
CA PRO A 59 5.93 -13.53 0.28
C PRO A 59 5.77 -12.44 1.36
N GLU A 60 6.67 -11.46 1.40
CA GLU A 60 6.62 -10.33 2.34
C GLU A 60 5.39 -9.45 2.16
N VAL A 61 4.79 -9.43 0.95
CA VAL A 61 3.57 -8.66 0.70
C VAL A 61 2.39 -9.31 1.41
N MET A 62 2.23 -10.62 1.25
CA MET A 62 1.17 -11.38 1.92
C MET A 62 1.40 -11.45 3.43
N ALA A 63 2.65 -11.71 3.86
CA ALA A 63 2.99 -11.70 5.29
C ALA A 63 2.65 -10.36 5.94
N GLY A 64 2.96 -9.24 5.28
CA GLY A 64 2.61 -7.92 5.78
C GLY A 64 1.11 -7.66 5.88
N LEU A 65 0.30 -8.21 4.96
CA LEU A 65 -1.16 -8.17 5.07
C LEU A 65 -1.64 -8.95 6.30
N LEU A 66 -1.14 -10.16 6.50
CA LEU A 66 -1.50 -11.02 7.63
C LEU A 66 -1.10 -10.37 8.97
N ASP A 67 0.11 -9.81 9.06
CA ASP A 67 0.55 -9.04 10.23
C ASP A 67 -0.40 -7.88 10.58
N VAL A 68 -0.95 -7.20 9.56
CA VAL A 68 -1.91 -6.10 9.76
C VAL A 68 -3.29 -6.63 10.19
N ILE A 69 -3.71 -7.77 9.67
CA ILE A 69 -4.94 -8.45 10.08
C ILE A 69 -4.81 -8.91 11.55
N ASP A 70 -3.69 -9.52 11.92
CA ASP A 70 -3.42 -10.05 13.25
C ASP A 70 -3.21 -8.94 14.30
N SER A 71 -2.58 -7.82 13.92
CA SER A 71 -2.31 -6.69 14.83
C SER A 71 -3.55 -5.85 15.21
N LYS A 72 -4.75 -6.29 14.83
CA LYS A 72 -6.05 -5.75 15.25
C LYS A 72 -6.24 -4.26 14.95
N LEU A 73 -6.62 -3.96 13.71
CA LEU A 73 -7.51 -2.82 13.45
C LEU A 73 -8.96 -3.18 13.81
N GLY A 74 -9.23 -3.46 15.10
CA GLY A 74 -10.57 -3.42 15.71
C GLY A 74 -11.49 -4.64 15.56
N GLY A 75 -11.16 -5.78 16.19
CA GLY A 75 -12.16 -6.78 16.61
C GLY A 75 -12.83 -7.63 15.51
N ILE A 76 -12.32 -7.60 14.28
CA ILE A 76 -12.84 -8.40 13.17
C ILE A 76 -12.39 -9.86 13.31
N SER A 77 -13.27 -10.82 13.01
CA SER A 77 -12.94 -12.25 12.98
C SER A 77 -11.96 -12.56 11.83
N SER A 78 -10.77 -13.06 12.17
CA SER A 78 -9.70 -13.37 11.20
C SER A 78 -10.15 -14.33 10.09
N SER A 79 -11.03 -15.28 10.38
CA SER A 79 -11.54 -16.24 9.37
C SER A 79 -12.38 -15.58 8.28
N ARG A 80 -13.20 -14.57 8.62
CA ARG A 80 -13.99 -13.81 7.63
C ARG A 80 -13.11 -12.94 6.75
N LEU A 81 -12.06 -12.33 7.33
CA LEU A 81 -11.10 -11.54 6.56
C LEU A 81 -10.34 -12.40 5.56
N VAL A 82 -9.91 -13.60 5.94
CA VAL A 82 -9.22 -14.51 5.02
C VAL A 82 -10.11 -14.85 3.81
N GLU A 83 -11.39 -15.17 4.02
CA GLU A 83 -12.30 -15.44 2.89
C GLU A 83 -12.51 -14.19 2.00
N GLU A 84 -12.68 -13.03 2.61
CA GLU A 84 -12.81 -11.77 1.86
C GLU A 84 -11.53 -11.41 1.07
N THR A 85 -10.34 -11.74 1.59
CA THR A 85 -9.07 -11.56 0.85
C THR A 85 -9.02 -12.45 -0.38
N ARG A 86 -9.55 -13.68 -0.29
CA ARG A 86 -9.65 -14.59 -1.42
C ARG A 86 -10.58 -14.02 -2.49
N ILE A 87 -11.80 -13.61 -2.12
CA ILE A 87 -12.79 -13.02 -3.05
C ILE A 87 -12.18 -11.83 -3.81
N PHE A 88 -11.49 -10.93 -3.10
CA PHE A 88 -10.83 -9.79 -3.73
C PHE A 88 -9.70 -10.23 -4.66
N ARG A 89 -8.77 -11.08 -4.20
CA ARG A 89 -7.63 -11.54 -5.00
C ARG A 89 -8.06 -12.25 -6.28
N ASP A 90 -9.05 -13.12 -6.16
CA ASP A 90 -9.50 -13.99 -7.27
C ASP A 90 -10.50 -13.25 -8.19
N CYS A 91 -10.75 -11.96 -7.93
CA CYS A 91 -11.64 -11.11 -8.72
C CYS A 91 -13.07 -11.66 -8.80
N GLU A 92 -13.53 -12.29 -7.72
CA GLU A 92 -14.83 -12.93 -7.63
C GLU A 92 -15.95 -11.90 -7.36
N LYS A 93 -17.20 -12.31 -7.55
CA LYS A 93 -18.41 -11.50 -7.27
C LYS A 93 -18.38 -10.15 -8.02
N GLY A 94 -18.63 -9.03 -7.34
CA GLY A 94 -18.67 -7.69 -7.92
C GLY A 94 -17.33 -7.18 -8.44
N PHE A 95 -16.21 -7.80 -8.07
CA PHE A 95 -14.87 -7.38 -8.49
C PHE A 95 -14.58 -7.71 -9.96
N GLY A 96 -15.12 -8.82 -10.48
CA GLY A 96 -14.96 -9.24 -11.87
C GLY A 96 -15.79 -8.47 -12.89
N ARG A 97 -16.62 -7.51 -12.46
CA ARG A 97 -17.45 -6.70 -13.37
C ARG A 97 -16.58 -5.75 -14.19
N GLN A 98 -16.92 -5.57 -15.46
CA GLN A 98 -16.19 -4.68 -16.37
C GLN A 98 -16.07 -3.24 -15.85
N LEU A 99 -17.12 -2.70 -15.22
CA LEU A 99 -17.10 -1.37 -14.58
C LEU A 99 -16.11 -1.28 -13.42
N THR A 100 -16.00 -2.35 -12.63
CA THR A 100 -15.06 -2.44 -11.52
C THR A 100 -13.63 -2.48 -12.02
N LEU A 101 -13.35 -3.27 -13.06
CA LEU A 101 -12.01 -3.43 -13.66
C LEU A 101 -11.52 -2.19 -14.41
N THR A 102 -12.41 -1.49 -15.11
CA THR A 102 -12.04 -0.25 -15.83
C THR A 102 -11.70 0.90 -14.89
N SER A 103 -12.28 0.91 -13.68
CA SER A 103 -12.07 1.98 -12.70
C SER A 103 -10.84 1.81 -11.80
N VAL A 104 -10.19 0.64 -11.80
CA VAL A 104 -9.07 0.33 -10.87
C VAL A 104 -7.88 1.29 -10.98
N LYS A 105 -7.67 1.88 -12.18
CA LYS A 105 -6.56 2.83 -12.43
C LYS A 105 -7.00 4.30 -12.41
N THR A 106 -8.29 4.57 -12.54
CA THR A 106 -8.82 5.94 -12.67
C THR A 106 -9.39 6.47 -11.36
N THR A 107 -9.73 5.59 -10.42
CA THR A 107 -10.30 5.94 -9.13
C THR A 107 -9.25 5.82 -8.03
N HIS A 108 -9.25 6.76 -7.08
CA HIS A 108 -8.36 6.67 -5.93
C HIS A 108 -8.67 5.38 -5.11
N PRO A 109 -7.67 4.63 -4.62
CA PRO A 109 -7.89 3.29 -4.08
C PRO A 109 -8.93 3.21 -2.94
N ASP A 110 -8.93 4.14 -1.98
CA ASP A 110 -9.91 4.11 -0.88
C ASP A 110 -11.35 4.37 -1.37
N GLU A 111 -11.53 5.28 -2.33
CA GLU A 111 -12.81 5.56 -2.97
C GLU A 111 -13.29 4.37 -3.80
N TRP A 112 -12.38 3.70 -4.52
CA TRP A 112 -12.70 2.46 -5.24
C TRP A 112 -13.23 1.39 -4.27
N TRP A 113 -12.62 1.25 -3.08
CA TRP A 113 -13.12 0.34 -2.04
C TRP A 113 -14.48 0.76 -1.49
N ARG A 114 -14.81 2.05 -1.43
CA ARG A 114 -16.15 2.52 -1.01
C ARG A 114 -17.23 2.12 -2.01
N ILE A 115 -16.93 2.18 -3.31
CA ILE A 115 -17.89 1.92 -4.38
C ILE A 115 -18.05 0.41 -4.61
N PHE A 116 -16.93 -0.32 -4.73
CA PHE A 116 -16.94 -1.71 -5.20
C PHE A 116 -16.74 -2.76 -4.10
N GLY A 117 -16.26 -2.38 -2.91
CA GLY A 117 -15.93 -3.31 -1.82
C GLY A 117 -17.12 -3.87 -1.03
N HIS A 118 -18.34 -3.88 -1.57
CA HIS A 118 -19.55 -4.29 -0.84
C HIS A 118 -19.58 -5.78 -0.52
N ASP A 119 -19.02 -6.63 -1.39
CA ASP A 119 -18.94 -8.08 -1.21
C ASP A 119 -17.95 -8.52 -0.12
N CYS A 120 -17.06 -7.61 0.30
CA CYS A 120 -16.03 -7.83 1.30
C CYS A 120 -16.06 -6.72 2.35
N PRO A 121 -17.09 -6.66 3.22
CA PRO A 121 -17.32 -5.53 4.12
C PRO A 121 -16.23 -5.35 5.19
N ASN A 122 -15.58 -6.43 5.64
CA ASN A 122 -14.53 -6.34 6.65
C ASN A 122 -13.20 -5.88 6.02
N LEU A 123 -12.84 -6.46 4.88
CA LEU A 123 -11.69 -6.09 4.09
C LEU A 123 -11.82 -4.66 3.56
N ARG A 124 -13.03 -4.23 3.16
CA ARG A 124 -13.32 -2.86 2.78
C ARG A 124 -13.01 -1.86 3.89
N LYS A 125 -13.42 -2.14 5.14
CA LYS A 125 -13.10 -1.27 6.28
C LYS A 125 -11.59 -1.16 6.49
N LEU A 126 -10.89 -2.29 6.40
CA LEU A 126 -9.44 -2.34 6.51
C LEU A 126 -8.76 -1.54 5.38
N ALA A 127 -9.18 -1.77 4.14
CA ALA A 127 -8.63 -1.13 2.95
C ALA A 127 -8.86 0.37 2.96
N ILE A 128 -10.07 0.84 3.26
CA ILE A 128 -10.34 2.27 3.42
C ILE A 128 -9.44 2.84 4.51
N LYS A 129 -9.34 2.20 5.67
CA LYS A 129 -8.51 2.68 6.77
C LYS A 129 -7.02 2.76 6.41
N LEU A 130 -6.49 1.83 5.61
CA LEU A 130 -5.08 1.84 5.22
C LEU A 130 -4.79 2.78 4.05
N LEU A 131 -5.70 2.85 3.07
CA LEU A 131 -5.52 3.57 1.83
C LEU A 131 -5.96 5.04 1.90
N SER A 132 -6.87 5.38 2.82
CA SER A 132 -7.25 6.77 3.10
C SER A 132 -6.24 7.48 3.99
N GLN A 133 -5.31 6.73 4.60
CA GLN A 133 -4.16 7.29 5.31
C GLN A 133 -3.17 7.73 4.24
N THR A 134 -3.45 8.87 3.61
CA THR A 134 -2.47 9.55 2.78
C THR A 134 -1.19 9.63 3.58
N ALA A 135 -0.10 9.07 3.05
CA ALA A 135 1.24 9.37 3.53
C ALA A 135 1.53 10.85 3.21
N SER A 136 0.92 11.75 3.98
CA SER A 136 1.36 13.13 4.09
C SER A 136 2.74 13.07 4.75
N SER A 137 3.77 12.97 3.93
CA SER A 137 5.11 13.39 4.34
C SER A 137 5.20 14.91 4.47
N SER A 138 4.19 15.66 4.01
CA SER A 138 4.13 17.13 4.08
C SER A 138 3.87 17.69 5.47
N GLY A 139 3.54 16.85 6.46
CA GLY A 139 3.50 17.26 7.87
C GLY A 139 4.87 17.51 8.50
N CYS A 140 5.97 17.12 7.83
CA CYS A 140 7.34 17.26 8.34
C CYS A 140 8.15 18.39 7.68
N GLU A 141 7.54 19.23 6.84
CA GLU A 141 8.25 20.35 6.17
C GLU A 141 8.24 21.65 6.99
N ARG A 142 7.51 21.72 8.10
CA ARG A 142 7.65 22.81 9.09
C ARG A 142 8.50 22.31 10.25
N ASN A 143 9.82 22.51 10.16
CA ASN A 143 10.80 22.68 11.27
C ASN A 143 12.26 22.32 10.90
N TRP A 144 12.61 22.12 9.63
CA TRP A 144 14.02 21.93 9.23
C TRP A 144 14.77 23.25 8.92
N SER A 145 14.24 24.40 9.34
CA SER A 145 14.96 25.69 9.23
C SER A 145 15.64 26.13 10.53
N VAL A 146 15.88 25.23 11.50
CA VAL A 146 16.56 25.61 12.76
C VAL A 146 17.59 24.59 13.30
N PHE A 147 18.00 23.57 12.54
CA PHE A 147 19.15 22.73 12.90
C PHE A 147 19.94 22.28 11.67
#